data_AF-A0AAD4XGX1-F1
#
_entry.id   AF-A0AAD4XGX1-F1
#
_cell.length_a   1.000
_cell.length_b   1.000
_cell.length_c   1.000
_cell.angle_alpha   90.00
_cell.angle_beta   90.00
_cell.angle_gamma   90.00
#
_symmetry.space_group_name_H-M   'P 1'
#
loop_
_entity.id
_entity.type
_entity.pdbx_description
1 polymer ?
#
loop_
_entity_poly.entity_id
_entity_poly.type
_entity_poly.pdbx_seq_one_letter_code
_entity_poly.pdbx_strand_id
1 'polypeptide(L)'
;MCNMKLWEKYKENMFVFEIEKQEFGLKPMNCPGHCVMFDRRVRSYKELPLRLADFGVLHRNELNGALFGLTSVRSFEQDDAHIFCRESQIKAEVKNVLEFIRYIYDIFGPEKYLGEIEHWDKAEGALAEALNEFGRPWTINEGDGAFYGPKIDISVFDAMKRKFQGATLQLDFQLPTRFKLSYSAEDEAKREKPVMIHRAVLGSKGKWPFWLSPRQAIVCPISEKFTPYALQLQDQIQKAGYYVDLDITDRKIGKKIREAQLAQYNYMLVGEAEVNNGTVSRRDDSDKAKPRIMRVEELLKFFNEEAAAFR
;
A
#
# COMPACT_ATOMS: atom_id res chain seq x y z
N MET A 1 -22.00 0.52 10.04
CA MET A 1 -23.34 1.07 9.77
C MET A 1 -23.36 2.52 10.20
N CYS A 2 -23.66 3.45 9.30
CA CYS A 2 -23.65 4.89 9.58
C CYS A 2 -25.05 5.49 9.41
N ASN A 3 -25.40 6.46 10.25
CA ASN A 3 -26.63 7.23 10.12
C ASN A 3 -26.52 8.18 8.90
N MET A 4 -27.49 8.13 8.00
CA MET A 4 -27.45 8.82 6.70
C MET A 4 -27.53 10.36 6.78
N LYS A 5 -27.92 10.95 7.93
CA LYS A 5 -27.97 12.42 8.11
C LYS A 5 -26.62 13.12 7.90
N LEU A 6 -25.51 12.38 8.06
CA LEU A 6 -24.15 12.91 7.87
C LEU A 6 -23.65 12.78 6.42
N TRP A 7 -24.39 12.10 5.53
CA TRP A 7 -23.88 11.56 4.27
C TRP A 7 -24.68 11.98 3.03
N GLU A 8 -25.51 13.03 3.11
CA GLU A 8 -26.42 13.46 2.02
C GLU A 8 -25.74 13.61 0.64
N LYS A 9 -24.52 14.14 0.58
CA LYS A 9 -23.77 14.33 -0.68
C LYS A 9 -23.18 13.04 -1.27
N TYR A 10 -23.19 11.94 -0.52
CA TYR A 10 -22.57 10.68 -0.93
C TYR A 10 -23.60 9.56 -1.14
N LYS A 11 -24.90 9.86 -0.97
CA LYS A 11 -26.00 8.88 -1.01
C LYS A 11 -26.09 8.12 -2.33
N GLU A 12 -25.78 8.76 -3.45
CA GLU A 12 -25.90 8.18 -4.80
C GLU A 12 -25.02 6.93 -5.00
N ASN A 13 -23.83 6.89 -4.39
CA ASN A 13 -22.88 5.78 -4.54
C ASN A 13 -22.73 4.94 -3.27
N MET A 14 -23.72 4.98 -2.36
CA MET A 14 -23.71 4.21 -1.11
C MET A 14 -24.68 3.03 -1.17
N PHE A 15 -24.34 1.95 -0.48
CA PHE A 15 -25.32 0.91 -0.13
C PHE A 15 -26.14 1.39 1.05
N VAL A 16 -27.43 1.66 0.81
CA VAL A 16 -28.38 2.13 1.81
C VAL A 16 -29.42 1.04 2.08
N PHE A 17 -29.79 0.88 3.34
CA PHE A 17 -30.80 -0.06 3.80
C PHE A 17 -31.63 0.57 4.91
N GLU A 18 -32.89 0.17 4.99
CA GLU A 18 -33.82 0.66 5.99
C GLU A 18 -34.01 -0.42 7.06
N ILE A 19 -33.82 -0.05 8.33
CA ILE A 19 -34.06 -0.89 9.49
C ILE A 19 -34.92 -0.08 10.46
N GLU A 20 -36.08 -0.62 10.85
CA GLU A 20 -36.98 0.02 11.83
C GLU A 20 -37.33 1.49 11.50
N LYS A 21 -37.60 1.78 10.21
CA LYS A 21 -37.89 3.14 9.69
C LYS A 21 -36.71 4.13 9.78
N GLN A 22 -35.51 3.63 10.03
CA GLN A 22 -34.29 4.41 10.00
C GLN A 22 -33.40 3.98 8.82
N GLU A 23 -32.94 4.95 8.03
CA GLU A 23 -31.98 4.72 6.96
C GLU A 23 -30.56 4.56 7.53
N PHE A 24 -29.91 3.48 7.15
CA PHE A 24 -28.51 3.20 7.44
C PHE A 24 -27.74 3.01 6.14
N GLY A 25 -26.45 3.38 6.15
CA GLY A 25 -25.54 3.17 5.03
C GLY A 25 -24.31 2.35 5.42
N LEU A 26 -23.77 1.60 4.45
CA LEU A 26 -22.38 1.14 4.52
C LEU A 26 -21.46 2.32 4.20
N LYS A 27 -20.35 2.43 4.93
CA LYS A 27 -19.41 3.56 4.78
C LYS A 27 -18.67 3.46 3.43
N PRO A 28 -18.66 4.53 2.60
CA PRO A 28 -17.85 4.59 1.38
C PRO A 28 -16.46 5.21 1.61
N MET A 29 -16.21 5.76 2.80
CA MET A 29 -14.94 6.34 3.27
C MET A 29 -14.90 6.42 4.81
N ASN A 30 -13.72 6.61 5.40
CA ASN A 30 -13.55 6.65 6.86
C ASN A 30 -13.65 8.06 7.47
N CYS A 31 -13.53 9.11 6.65
CA CYS A 31 -13.38 10.50 7.10
C CYS A 31 -14.43 10.96 8.12
N PRO A 32 -15.75 10.72 7.91
CA PRO A 32 -16.77 11.10 8.88
C PRO A 32 -16.64 10.37 10.22
N GLY A 33 -16.22 9.10 10.20
CA GLY A 33 -15.93 8.35 11.44
C GLY A 33 -14.77 8.98 12.22
N HIS A 34 -13.71 9.39 11.53
CA HIS A 34 -12.56 10.05 12.15
C HIS A 34 -12.92 11.44 12.71
N CYS A 35 -13.84 12.17 12.06
CA CYS A 35 -14.38 13.43 12.61
C CYS A 35 -15.13 13.19 13.93
N VAL A 36 -15.98 12.16 14.00
CA VAL A 36 -16.68 11.79 15.24
C VAL A 36 -15.69 11.36 16.33
N MET A 37 -14.62 10.64 15.98
CA MET A 37 -13.55 10.29 16.92
C MET A 37 -12.78 11.53 17.42
N PHE A 38 -12.51 12.50 16.55
CA PHE A 38 -11.92 13.77 16.94
C PHE A 38 -12.79 14.48 17.98
N ASP A 39 -14.07 14.64 17.68
CA ASP A 39 -15.06 15.39 18.47
C ASP A 39 -15.43 14.73 19.81
N ARG A 40 -15.14 13.43 19.97
CA ARG A 40 -15.49 12.68 21.19
C ARG A 40 -14.90 13.25 22.48
N ARG A 41 -13.81 14.02 22.40
CA ARG A 41 -13.22 14.72 23.54
C ARG A 41 -12.70 16.08 23.12
N VAL A 42 -12.66 17.01 24.07
CA VAL A 42 -12.03 18.32 23.89
C VAL A 42 -10.55 18.13 23.52
N ARG A 43 -10.11 18.81 22.46
CA ARG A 43 -8.73 18.74 21.96
C ARG A 43 -7.94 20.00 22.32
N SER A 44 -6.65 19.85 22.59
CA SER A 44 -5.71 20.97 22.77
C SER A 44 -4.79 21.09 21.56
N TYR A 45 -4.34 22.31 21.24
CA TYR A 45 -3.31 22.54 20.21
C TYR A 45 -2.04 21.69 20.43
N LYS A 46 -1.73 21.33 21.68
CA LYS A 46 -0.59 20.48 22.06
C LYS A 46 -0.72 19.04 21.55
N GLU A 47 -1.94 18.59 21.27
CA GLU A 47 -2.20 17.24 20.73
C GLU A 47 -2.13 17.21 19.20
N LEU A 48 -1.95 18.37 18.54
CA LEU A 48 -1.86 18.47 17.09
C LEU A 48 -0.40 18.49 16.62
N PRO A 49 -0.04 17.75 15.56
CA PRO A 49 -0.94 17.03 14.64
C PRO A 49 -1.44 15.67 15.19
N LEU A 50 -2.74 15.44 15.10
CA LEU A 50 -3.37 14.17 15.44
C LEU A 50 -3.56 13.33 14.16
N ARG A 51 -2.98 12.12 14.13
CA ARG A 51 -3.02 11.24 12.96
C ARG A 51 -3.84 9.99 13.28
N LEU A 52 -4.93 9.77 12.54
CA LEU A 52 -5.81 8.61 12.69
C LEU A 52 -5.76 7.77 11.41
N ALA A 53 -5.27 6.54 11.49
CA ALA A 53 -5.22 5.59 10.38
C ALA A 53 -6.24 4.46 10.60
N ASP A 54 -6.94 4.05 9.53
CA ASP A 54 -7.94 3.00 9.54
C ASP A 54 -7.86 2.18 8.24
N PHE A 55 -7.72 0.86 8.37
CA PHE A 55 -7.76 -0.11 7.27
C PHE A 55 -9.17 -0.72 7.10
N GLY A 56 -10.20 -0.04 7.59
CA GLY A 56 -11.55 -0.54 7.59
C GLY A 56 -12.13 -0.73 6.19
N VAL A 57 -12.92 -1.80 6.02
CA VAL A 57 -13.61 -2.13 4.77
C VAL A 57 -14.56 -1.01 4.35
N LEU A 58 -14.39 -0.57 3.10
CA LEU A 58 -15.20 0.44 2.44
C LEU A 58 -16.07 -0.18 1.37
N HIS A 59 -17.27 0.39 1.19
CA HIS A 59 -18.21 -0.08 0.19
C HIS A 59 -18.70 1.07 -0.67
N ARG A 60 -18.55 0.95 -1.99
CA ARG A 60 -19.05 1.91 -2.98
C ARG A 60 -19.94 1.19 -3.99
N ASN A 61 -21.11 1.74 -4.25
CA ASN A 61 -22.07 1.17 -5.19
C ASN A 61 -21.74 1.59 -6.63
N GLU A 62 -20.58 1.16 -7.12
CA GLU A 62 -20.12 1.45 -8.48
C GLU A 62 -21.05 0.81 -9.53
N LEU A 63 -21.17 1.47 -10.68
CA LEU A 63 -21.96 0.99 -11.82
C LEU A 63 -21.42 -0.36 -12.32
N ASN A 64 -22.32 -1.29 -12.67
CA ASN A 64 -21.92 -2.65 -13.12
C ASN A 64 -20.91 -2.62 -14.28
N GLY A 65 -21.06 -1.68 -15.22
CA GLY A 65 -20.18 -1.56 -16.39
C GLY A 65 -18.79 -0.96 -16.10
N ALA A 66 -18.58 -0.40 -14.90
CA ALA A 66 -17.31 0.19 -14.49
C ALA A 66 -16.43 -0.75 -13.66
N LEU A 67 -16.94 -1.93 -13.29
CA LEU A 67 -16.20 -2.92 -12.49
C LEU A 67 -15.15 -3.64 -13.34
N PHE A 68 -13.92 -3.73 -12.84
CA PHE A 68 -12.83 -4.38 -13.56
C PHE A 68 -11.77 -4.95 -12.62
N GLY A 69 -11.61 -6.27 -12.65
CA GLY A 69 -10.58 -7.00 -11.90
C GLY A 69 -10.55 -6.62 -10.42
N LEU A 70 -9.36 -6.26 -9.92
CA LEU A 70 -9.15 -5.74 -8.57
C LEU A 70 -9.01 -4.20 -8.53
N THR A 71 -9.04 -3.53 -9.68
CA THR A 71 -8.83 -2.07 -9.77
C THR A 71 -10.10 -1.25 -9.60
N SER A 72 -11.26 -1.83 -9.88
CA SER A 72 -12.57 -1.20 -9.69
C SER A 72 -13.54 -2.25 -9.14
N VAL A 73 -13.85 -2.12 -7.85
CA VAL A 73 -14.60 -3.10 -7.05
C VAL A 73 -15.57 -2.39 -6.11
N ARG A 74 -16.60 -3.11 -5.64
CA ARG A 74 -17.60 -2.55 -4.72
C ARG A 74 -17.21 -2.60 -3.25
N SER A 75 -16.25 -3.45 -2.90
CA SER A 75 -15.74 -3.64 -1.54
C SER A 75 -14.21 -3.66 -1.60
N PHE A 76 -13.57 -2.81 -0.80
CA PHE A 76 -12.12 -2.68 -0.76
C PHE A 76 -11.67 -2.11 0.58
N GLU A 77 -10.41 -2.32 0.91
CA GLU A 77 -9.75 -1.73 2.07
C GLU A 77 -8.70 -0.74 1.56
N GLN A 78 -8.72 0.48 2.10
CA GLN A 78 -7.69 1.48 1.82
C GLN A 78 -6.82 1.63 3.07
N ASP A 79 -5.55 1.93 2.88
CA ASP A 79 -4.63 2.34 3.95
C ASP A 79 -4.91 3.79 4.38
N ASP A 80 -6.19 4.11 4.60
CA ASP A 80 -6.71 5.46 4.76
C ASP A 80 -6.23 6.07 6.08
N ALA A 81 -5.85 7.35 6.04
CA ALA A 81 -5.60 8.10 7.25
C ALA A 81 -5.96 9.57 7.11
N HIS A 82 -6.25 10.15 8.26
CA HIS A 82 -6.67 11.52 8.42
C HIS A 82 -5.79 12.22 9.45
N ILE A 83 -5.15 13.31 9.04
CA ILE A 83 -4.32 14.13 9.90
C ILE A 83 -5.10 15.40 10.21
N PHE A 84 -5.39 15.63 11.49
CA PHE A 84 -5.92 16.89 11.99
C PHE A 84 -4.75 17.74 12.46
N CYS A 85 -4.57 18.91 11.87
CA CYS A 85 -3.43 19.78 12.18
C CYS A 85 -3.86 21.25 12.21
N ARG A 86 -2.96 22.10 12.74
CA ARG A 86 -3.10 23.56 12.65
C ARG A 86 -2.75 24.03 11.25
N GLU A 87 -3.27 25.17 10.81
CA GLU A 87 -2.92 25.74 9.50
C GLU A 87 -1.40 25.93 9.33
N SER A 88 -0.71 26.35 10.39
CA SER A 88 0.76 26.50 10.40
C SER A 88 1.53 25.18 10.25
N GLN A 89 0.87 24.03 10.45
CA GLN A 89 1.47 22.69 10.37
C GLN A 89 1.25 22.02 9.00
N ILE A 90 0.40 22.58 8.12
CA ILE A 90 0.03 21.97 6.83
C ILE A 90 1.28 21.61 6.01
N LYS A 91 2.18 22.57 5.79
CA LYS A 91 3.38 22.37 4.97
C LYS A 91 4.25 21.22 5.47
N ALA A 92 4.47 21.16 6.78
CA ALA A 92 5.29 20.11 7.40
C ALA A 92 4.63 18.73 7.28
N GLU A 93 3.31 18.63 7.50
CA GLU A 93 2.59 17.36 7.36
C GLU A 93 2.48 16.89 5.91
N VAL A 94 2.28 17.81 4.96
CA VAL A 94 2.29 17.48 3.52
C VAL A 94 3.65 16.91 3.14
N LYS A 95 4.75 17.55 3.56
CA LYS A 95 6.11 17.05 3.32
C LYS A 95 6.33 15.66 3.91
N ASN A 96 5.94 15.43 5.17
CA ASN A 96 6.06 14.14 5.82
C ASN A 96 5.29 13.03 5.06
N VAL A 97 4.09 13.35 4.56
CA VAL A 97 3.30 12.40 3.75
C VAL A 97 3.97 12.13 2.40
N LEU A 98 4.49 13.15 1.71
CA LEU A 98 5.22 12.98 0.45
C LEU A 98 6.51 12.15 0.64
N GLU A 99 7.25 12.36 1.73
CA GLU A 99 8.41 11.55 2.09
C GLU A 99 8.03 10.09 2.39
N PHE A 100 6.91 9.87 3.07
CA PHE A 100 6.40 8.52 3.31
C PHE A 100 5.97 7.84 2.01
N ILE A 101 5.29 8.56 1.11
CA ILE A 101 4.96 8.03 -0.21
C ILE A 101 6.22 7.69 -1.00
N ARG A 102 7.23 8.57 -0.98
CA ARG A 102 8.54 8.30 -1.60
C ARG A 102 9.14 7.01 -1.07
N TYR A 103 9.21 6.84 0.25
CA TYR A 103 9.75 5.64 0.88
C TYR A 103 9.04 4.37 0.42
N ILE A 104 7.70 4.37 0.40
CA ILE A 104 6.92 3.22 -0.08
C ILE A 104 7.18 2.97 -1.58
N TYR A 105 7.19 4.01 -2.40
CA TYR A 105 7.40 3.87 -3.84
C TYR A 105 8.85 3.52 -4.19
N ASP A 106 9.83 3.83 -3.34
CA ASP A 106 11.21 3.35 -3.49
C ASP A 106 11.32 1.85 -3.19
N ILE A 107 10.44 1.32 -2.32
CA ILE A 107 10.34 -0.12 -2.03
C ILE A 107 9.58 -0.88 -3.12
N PHE A 108 8.44 -0.34 -3.58
CA PHE A 108 7.50 -1.04 -4.46
C PHE A 108 7.57 -0.64 -5.94
N GLY A 109 8.11 0.54 -6.25
CA GLY A 109 7.90 1.23 -7.53
C GLY A 109 8.95 0.94 -8.61
N PRO A 110 8.58 1.09 -9.90
CA PRO A 110 9.53 1.02 -11.02
C PRO A 110 10.46 2.23 -11.07
N GLU A 111 11.71 2.02 -11.52
CA GLU A 111 12.88 2.92 -11.41
C GLU A 111 12.77 4.36 -11.97
N LYS A 112 11.72 4.78 -12.68
CA LYS A 112 11.66 6.12 -13.32
C LYS A 112 10.25 6.61 -13.52
N TYR A 113 9.89 7.86 -13.15
CA TYR A 113 9.04 8.81 -13.93
C TYR A 113 9.14 10.27 -13.38
N LEU A 114 9.04 11.27 -14.29
CA LEU A 114 9.20 12.74 -14.15
C LEU A 114 8.17 13.46 -15.08
N GLY A 115 7.64 14.64 -14.71
CA GLY A 115 7.09 15.71 -15.61
C GLY A 115 6.81 17.09 -14.95
N GLU A 116 7.34 18.21 -15.50
CA GLU A 116 7.47 19.60 -14.92
C GLU A 116 6.21 20.49 -14.93
N ILE A 117 6.17 21.58 -14.11
CA ILE A 117 5.26 22.75 -14.28
C ILE A 117 5.54 24.00 -13.40
N GLU A 118 4.92 25.14 -13.78
CA GLU A 118 4.92 26.49 -13.16
C GLU A 118 3.56 26.97 -12.57
N HIS A 119 3.67 27.85 -11.55
CA HIS A 119 2.81 28.93 -10.98
C HIS A 119 1.38 28.71 -10.40
N TRP A 120 1.08 29.46 -9.30
CA TRP A 120 0.03 29.18 -8.28
C TRP A 120 -0.56 30.40 -7.50
N ASP A 121 -1.66 30.14 -6.75
CA ASP A 121 -2.29 30.97 -5.69
C ASP A 121 -2.09 30.41 -4.25
N LYS A 122 -2.63 30.94 -3.13
CA LYS A 122 -2.17 30.69 -1.72
C LYS A 122 -2.21 29.26 -1.09
N ALA A 123 -3.32 28.51 -1.13
CA ALA A 123 -3.41 27.16 -0.49
C ALA A 123 -2.78 26.08 -1.37
N GLU A 124 -3.16 26.17 -2.63
CA GLU A 124 -2.35 25.93 -3.81
C GLU A 124 -0.84 26.15 -3.60
N GLY A 125 -0.44 27.27 -3.04
CA GLY A 125 0.95 27.70 -2.84
C GLY A 125 1.65 26.91 -1.74
N ALA A 126 0.96 26.55 -0.67
CA ALA A 126 1.52 25.66 0.35
C ALA A 126 1.78 24.24 -0.22
N LEU A 127 0.89 23.74 -1.07
CA LEU A 127 1.10 22.48 -1.80
C LEU A 127 2.20 22.62 -2.86
N ALA A 128 2.22 23.74 -3.59
CA ALA A 128 3.23 24.10 -4.57
C ALA A 128 4.64 24.10 -3.98
N GLU A 129 4.82 24.83 -2.88
CA GLU A 129 6.09 24.94 -2.18
C GLU A 129 6.54 23.58 -1.67
N ALA A 130 5.62 22.79 -1.09
CA ALA A 130 5.93 21.44 -0.64
C ALA A 130 6.35 20.53 -1.80
N LEU A 131 5.69 20.62 -2.96
CA LEU A 131 6.05 19.88 -4.18
C LEU A 131 7.37 20.35 -4.79
N ASN A 132 7.62 21.65 -4.81
CA ASN A 132 8.86 22.24 -5.30
C ASN A 132 10.05 21.86 -4.41
N GLU A 133 9.90 21.88 -3.09
CA GLU A 133 10.89 21.39 -2.14
C GLU A 133 11.10 19.87 -2.24
N PHE A 134 10.05 19.11 -2.55
CA PHE A 134 10.16 17.67 -2.80
C PHE A 134 10.98 17.34 -4.05
N GLY A 135 11.13 18.30 -4.98
CA GLY A 135 12.04 18.21 -6.11
C GLY A 135 11.62 17.20 -7.17
N ARG A 136 10.37 16.73 -7.13
CA ARG A 136 9.79 15.92 -8.20
C ARG A 136 8.95 16.81 -9.11
N PRO A 137 9.00 16.58 -10.41
CA PRO A 137 8.16 17.34 -11.31
C PRO A 137 6.68 16.95 -11.12
N TRP A 138 5.79 17.93 -11.21
CA TRP A 138 4.35 17.79 -11.01
C TRP A 138 3.61 18.72 -11.99
N THR A 139 2.32 18.49 -12.25
CA THR A 139 1.49 19.29 -13.19
C THR A 139 0.14 19.66 -12.59
N ILE A 140 -0.40 20.86 -12.86
CA ILE A 140 -1.77 21.23 -12.48
C ILE A 140 -2.77 20.45 -13.34
N ASN A 141 -3.78 19.86 -12.69
CA ASN A 141 -4.94 19.27 -13.36
C ASN A 141 -6.18 20.13 -13.05
N GLU A 142 -6.49 21.08 -13.93
CA GLU A 142 -7.60 22.02 -13.72
C GLU A 142 -8.95 21.30 -13.60
N GLY A 143 -9.73 21.63 -12.57
CA GLY A 143 -11.10 21.14 -12.38
C GLY A 143 -11.24 19.74 -11.77
N ASP A 144 -10.14 19.04 -11.49
CA ASP A 144 -10.16 17.70 -10.88
C ASP A 144 -10.06 17.72 -9.34
N GLY A 145 -9.96 18.89 -8.73
CA GLY A 145 -9.94 19.06 -7.27
C GLY A 145 -11.15 18.41 -6.58
N ALA A 146 -10.95 17.89 -5.37
CA ALA A 146 -12.08 17.43 -4.57
C ALA A 146 -12.97 18.64 -4.20
N PHE A 147 -14.27 18.42 -4.05
CA PHE A 147 -15.21 19.52 -3.74
C PHE A 147 -14.91 20.25 -2.41
N TYR A 148 -14.04 19.68 -1.56
CA TYR A 148 -13.66 20.19 -0.25
C TYR A 148 -12.25 20.79 -0.16
N GLY A 149 -11.46 20.74 -1.24
CA GLY A 149 -10.15 21.39 -1.31
C GLY A 149 -9.20 20.79 -2.36
N PRO A 150 -7.99 21.37 -2.49
CA PRO A 150 -7.00 20.91 -3.46
C PRO A 150 -6.43 19.54 -3.08
N LYS A 151 -6.00 18.77 -4.09
CA LYS A 151 -5.42 17.43 -3.93
C LYS A 151 -4.13 17.28 -4.74
N ILE A 152 -3.23 16.44 -4.26
CA ILE A 152 -2.08 15.91 -4.97
C ILE A 152 -2.39 14.46 -5.31
N ASP A 153 -2.38 14.13 -6.59
CA ASP A 153 -2.55 12.75 -7.06
C ASP A 153 -1.26 12.23 -7.66
N ILE A 154 -0.82 11.09 -7.15
CA ILE A 154 0.40 10.43 -7.62
C ILE A 154 0.00 9.39 -8.64
N SER A 155 0.35 9.69 -9.89
CA SER A 155 0.07 8.81 -11.02
C SER A 155 1.15 7.75 -11.16
N VAL A 156 0.73 6.50 -11.30
CA VAL A 156 1.58 5.36 -11.63
C VAL A 156 1.21 4.82 -13.00
N PHE A 157 2.21 4.35 -13.74
CA PHE A 157 1.99 3.68 -15.03
C PHE A 157 2.13 2.18 -14.84
N ASP A 158 1.21 1.42 -15.42
CA ASP A 158 1.36 -0.04 -15.45
C ASP A 158 2.36 -0.50 -16.53
N ALA A 159 2.64 -1.81 -16.59
CA ALA A 159 3.54 -2.39 -17.58
C ALA A 159 3.08 -2.14 -19.04
N MET A 160 1.82 -1.78 -19.26
CA MET A 160 1.25 -1.41 -20.56
C MET A 160 1.24 0.12 -20.78
N LYS A 161 1.90 0.89 -19.92
CA LYS A 161 1.96 2.37 -19.92
C LYS A 161 0.59 3.04 -19.76
N ARG A 162 -0.39 2.35 -19.19
CA ARG A 162 -1.68 2.97 -18.82
C ARG A 162 -1.52 3.71 -17.50
N LYS A 163 -2.03 4.94 -17.43
CA LYS A 163 -2.00 5.80 -16.25
C LYS A 163 -3.07 5.34 -15.23
N PHE A 164 -2.65 5.11 -13.99
CA PHE A 164 -3.53 4.84 -12.84
C PHE A 164 -3.21 5.84 -11.73
N GLN A 165 -4.23 6.27 -10.99
CA GLN A 165 -4.03 7.02 -9.75
C GLN A 165 -3.66 6.01 -8.65
N GLY A 166 -2.51 6.22 -8.02
CA GLY A 166 -2.07 5.45 -6.86
C GLY A 166 -2.36 6.23 -5.58
N ALA A 167 -1.31 6.70 -4.91
CA ALA A 167 -1.42 7.53 -3.73
C ALA A 167 -2.11 8.88 -4.00
N THR A 168 -2.81 9.38 -2.99
CA THR A 168 -3.48 10.69 -3.01
C THR A 168 -3.28 11.38 -1.67
N LEU A 169 -3.13 12.70 -1.72
CA LEU A 169 -3.08 13.59 -0.56
C LEU A 169 -4.07 14.72 -0.80
N GLN A 170 -5.01 14.93 0.11
CA GLN A 170 -6.10 15.91 -0.09
C GLN A 170 -6.20 16.82 1.13
N LEU A 171 -6.26 18.13 0.91
CA LEU A 171 -6.54 19.10 1.96
C LEU A 171 -8.05 19.35 2.05
N ASP A 172 -8.60 19.24 3.26
CA ASP A 172 -10.02 19.45 3.53
C ASP A 172 -10.22 20.47 4.66
N PHE A 173 -10.88 21.57 4.29
CA PHE A 173 -11.29 22.66 5.18
C PHE A 173 -12.81 22.61 5.50
N GLN A 174 -13.56 21.82 4.73
CA GLN A 174 -15.02 21.76 4.75
C GLN A 174 -15.54 20.74 5.76
N LEU A 175 -15.00 19.51 5.80
CA LEU A 175 -15.42 18.47 6.75
C LEU A 175 -15.28 18.93 8.20
N PRO A 176 -14.14 19.52 8.63
CA PRO A 176 -14.01 20.08 9.98
C PRO A 176 -15.09 21.13 10.29
N THR A 177 -15.43 21.98 9.31
CA THR A 177 -16.48 22.99 9.47
C THR A 177 -17.87 22.36 9.59
N ARG A 178 -18.18 21.36 8.75
CA ARG A 178 -19.46 20.65 8.75
C ARG A 178 -19.71 19.91 10.06
N PHE A 179 -18.67 19.28 10.62
CA PHE A 179 -18.71 18.60 11.91
C PHE A 179 -18.48 19.55 13.10
N LYS A 180 -18.28 20.85 12.86
CA LYS A 180 -18.02 21.88 13.89
C LYS A 180 -16.84 21.52 14.81
N LEU A 181 -15.83 20.87 14.24
CA LEU A 181 -14.65 20.44 14.98
C LEU A 181 -13.87 21.67 15.48
N SER A 182 -13.35 21.58 16.70
CA SER A 182 -12.50 22.62 17.27
C SER A 182 -11.48 22.09 18.27
N TYR A 183 -10.41 22.83 18.47
CA TYR A 183 -9.41 22.61 19.52
C TYR A 183 -9.18 23.90 20.31
N SER A 184 -8.73 23.79 21.56
CA SER A 184 -8.26 24.93 22.36
C SER A 184 -6.91 25.41 21.83
N ALA A 185 -6.84 26.68 21.43
CA ALA A 185 -5.62 27.32 20.95
C ALA A 185 -4.62 27.55 22.10
N GLU A 186 -3.46 28.17 21.80
CA GLU A 186 -2.46 28.56 22.80
C GLU A 186 -3.04 29.53 23.85
N ASP A 187 -3.94 30.40 23.39
CA ASP A 187 -4.81 31.18 24.24
C ASP A 187 -6.04 30.33 24.59
N GLU A 188 -6.12 29.87 25.85
CA GLU A 188 -7.17 28.93 26.30
C GLU A 188 -8.60 29.46 26.13
N ALA A 189 -8.75 30.79 26.01
CA ALA A 189 -10.04 31.43 25.73
C ALA A 189 -10.47 31.30 24.26
N LYS A 190 -9.56 30.88 23.36
CA LYS A 190 -9.81 30.77 21.92
C LYS A 190 -9.97 29.32 21.49
N ARG A 191 -10.97 29.11 20.64
CA ARG A 191 -11.23 27.86 19.92
C ARG A 191 -10.89 28.06 18.46
N GLU A 192 -10.04 27.20 17.93
CA GLU A 192 -9.65 27.20 16.53
C GLU A 192 -10.12 25.90 15.85
N LYS A 193 -10.19 25.94 14.52
CA LYS A 193 -10.63 24.79 13.71
C LYS A 193 -9.42 24.06 13.16
N PRO A 194 -9.39 22.72 13.21
CA PRO A 194 -8.33 21.97 12.57
C PRO A 194 -8.52 21.95 11.05
N VAL A 195 -7.40 21.81 10.34
CA VAL A 195 -7.38 21.40 8.93
C VAL A 195 -7.21 19.90 8.88
N MET A 196 -7.93 19.24 7.97
CA MET A 196 -7.91 17.78 7.79
C MET A 196 -7.15 17.43 6.52
N ILE A 197 -6.17 16.54 6.62
CA ILE A 197 -5.42 16.01 5.48
C ILE A 197 -5.80 14.54 5.31
N HIS A 198 -6.35 14.18 4.16
CA HIS A 198 -6.65 12.81 3.76
C HIS A 198 -5.44 12.22 3.04
N ARG A 199 -5.04 11.00 3.36
CA ARG A 199 -3.95 10.35 2.63
C ARG A 199 -4.10 8.83 2.53
N ALA A 200 -3.89 8.32 1.33
CA ALA A 200 -3.74 6.89 1.03
C ALA A 200 -2.48 6.72 0.18
N VAL A 201 -1.69 5.68 0.45
CA VAL A 201 -0.32 5.53 -0.06
C VAL A 201 -0.14 4.24 -0.85
N LEU A 202 -0.76 3.14 -0.42
CA LEU A 202 -0.51 1.84 -1.04
C LEU A 202 -1.14 1.72 -2.43
N GLY A 203 -0.31 1.28 -3.38
CA GLY A 203 -0.72 0.79 -4.68
C GLY A 203 0.34 -0.17 -5.21
N SER A 204 -0.05 -1.32 -5.77
CA SER A 204 0.92 -2.34 -6.21
C SER A 204 0.56 -2.93 -7.56
N LYS A 205 1.55 -3.01 -8.47
CA LYS A 205 1.53 -3.87 -9.66
C LYS A 205 2.94 -4.38 -9.93
N GLY A 206 3.11 -5.70 -10.09
CA GLY A 206 4.40 -6.25 -10.50
C GLY A 206 4.55 -7.74 -10.21
N LYS A 207 5.74 -8.25 -10.53
CA LYS A 207 6.22 -9.54 -10.05
C LYS A 207 6.48 -9.43 -8.54
N TRP A 208 6.07 -10.43 -7.77
CA TRP A 208 6.21 -10.39 -6.33
C TRP A 208 7.70 -10.39 -5.91
N PRO A 209 8.16 -9.39 -5.14
CA PRO A 209 9.46 -9.48 -4.47
C PRO A 209 9.44 -10.63 -3.47
N PHE A 210 10.62 -11.11 -3.05
CA PHE A 210 10.71 -12.33 -2.26
C PHE A 210 9.90 -12.24 -0.96
N TRP A 211 9.91 -11.08 -0.30
CA TRP A 211 9.21 -10.85 0.96
C TRP A 211 7.67 -10.82 0.86
N LEU A 212 7.10 -10.57 -0.33
CA LEU A 212 5.64 -10.57 -0.56
C LEU A 212 5.15 -11.79 -1.34
N SER A 213 6.05 -12.55 -1.92
CA SER A 213 5.68 -13.60 -2.84
C SER A 213 4.93 -14.72 -2.13
N PRO A 214 3.75 -15.14 -2.63
CA PRO A 214 3.09 -16.34 -2.15
C PRO A 214 3.86 -17.61 -2.54
N ARG A 215 4.90 -17.50 -3.37
CA ARG A 215 5.70 -18.59 -3.92
C ARG A 215 7.19 -18.26 -3.78
N GLN A 216 7.66 -18.17 -2.54
CA GLN A 216 9.02 -17.73 -2.26
C GLN A 216 10.07 -18.72 -2.78
N ALA A 217 9.92 -20.01 -2.51
CA ALA A 217 10.84 -21.04 -3.00
C ALA A 217 10.15 -22.35 -3.38
N ILE A 218 10.82 -23.16 -4.20
CA ILE A 218 10.44 -24.55 -4.47
C ILE A 218 11.66 -25.46 -4.47
N VAL A 219 11.58 -26.61 -3.80
CA VAL A 219 12.60 -27.64 -3.79
C VAL A 219 12.31 -28.68 -4.88
N CYS A 220 13.30 -28.92 -5.74
CA CYS A 220 13.21 -29.86 -6.86
C CYS A 220 14.35 -30.89 -6.75
N PRO A 221 14.15 -32.05 -6.10
CA PRO A 221 15.13 -33.12 -6.10
C PRO A 221 15.38 -33.66 -7.51
N ILE A 222 16.66 -33.99 -7.81
CA ILE A 222 17.08 -34.54 -9.11
C ILE A 222 16.60 -35.98 -9.33
N SER A 223 16.50 -36.76 -8.25
CA SER A 223 16.01 -38.13 -8.27
C SER A 223 15.33 -38.47 -6.95
N GLU A 224 14.54 -39.54 -6.94
CA GLU A 224 13.85 -40.03 -5.74
C GLU A 224 14.78 -40.28 -4.56
N LYS A 225 16.05 -40.64 -4.83
CA LYS A 225 17.08 -40.86 -3.80
C LYS A 225 17.31 -39.64 -2.90
N PHE A 226 17.05 -38.44 -3.41
CA PHE A 226 17.23 -37.19 -2.67
C PHE A 226 15.95 -36.67 -2.00
N THR A 227 14.83 -37.40 -2.12
CA THR A 227 13.54 -37.02 -1.52
C THR A 227 13.62 -36.82 -0.01
N PRO A 228 14.27 -37.70 0.79
CA PRO A 228 14.37 -37.49 2.23
C PRO A 228 15.07 -36.17 2.59
N TYR A 229 16.14 -35.82 1.87
CA TYR A 229 16.85 -34.55 2.07
C TYR A 229 16.02 -33.36 1.61
N ALA A 230 15.28 -33.48 0.51
CA ALA A 230 14.39 -32.43 0.03
C ALA A 230 13.26 -32.11 1.04
N LEU A 231 12.70 -33.13 1.69
CA LEU A 231 11.74 -32.98 2.78
C LEU A 231 12.37 -32.29 4.01
N GLN A 232 13.59 -32.68 4.38
CA GLN A 232 14.32 -32.03 5.48
C GLN A 232 14.57 -30.54 5.18
N LEU A 233 14.98 -30.21 3.96
CA LEU A 233 15.21 -28.83 3.53
C LEU A 233 13.90 -28.02 3.56
N GLN A 234 12.79 -28.61 3.10
CA GLN A 234 11.48 -27.99 3.17
C GLN A 234 11.11 -27.64 4.62
N ASP A 235 11.24 -28.61 5.54
CA ASP A 235 10.97 -28.43 6.96
C ASP A 235 11.85 -27.34 7.60
N GLN A 236 13.15 -27.29 7.27
CA GLN A 236 14.06 -26.25 7.76
C GLN A 236 13.66 -24.84 7.29
N ILE A 237 13.27 -24.69 6.02
CA ILE A 237 12.85 -23.41 5.45
C ILE A 237 11.48 -22.98 6.03
N GLN A 238 10.54 -23.92 6.20
CA GLN A 238 9.24 -23.66 6.82
C GLN A 238 9.38 -23.27 8.29
N LYS A 239 10.26 -23.94 9.05
CA LYS A 239 10.58 -23.59 10.44
C LYS A 239 11.22 -22.20 10.57
N ALA A 240 11.93 -21.74 9.55
CA ALA A 240 12.45 -20.38 9.48
C ALA A 240 11.39 -19.33 9.08
N GLY A 241 10.15 -19.75 8.79
CA GLY A 241 9.02 -18.85 8.50
C GLY A 241 8.82 -18.54 7.01
N TYR A 242 9.50 -19.24 6.11
CA TYR A 242 9.38 -19.01 4.66
C TYR A 242 8.50 -20.07 3.99
N TYR A 243 7.76 -19.64 2.97
CA TYR A 243 6.94 -20.51 2.14
C TYR A 243 7.80 -21.28 1.14
N VAL A 244 7.69 -22.61 1.15
CA VAL A 244 8.42 -23.47 0.23
C VAL A 244 7.59 -24.68 -0.21
N ASP A 245 7.46 -24.83 -1.51
CA ASP A 245 6.86 -26.01 -2.14
C ASP A 245 7.91 -27.08 -2.45
N LEU A 246 7.46 -28.31 -2.69
CA LEU A 246 8.31 -29.46 -2.98
C LEU A 246 7.77 -30.25 -4.18
N ASP A 247 8.59 -30.40 -5.23
CA ASP A 247 8.26 -31.19 -6.42
C ASP A 247 9.04 -32.50 -6.48
N ILE A 248 8.45 -33.56 -5.92
CA ILE A 248 8.99 -34.93 -5.91
C ILE A 248 8.57 -35.79 -7.11
N THR A 249 7.97 -35.19 -8.15
CA THR A 249 7.56 -35.96 -9.34
C THR A 249 8.76 -36.57 -10.08
N ASP A 250 8.55 -37.66 -10.81
CA ASP A 250 9.61 -38.32 -11.63
C ASP A 250 9.92 -37.58 -12.95
N ARG A 251 9.70 -36.26 -12.98
CA ARG A 251 9.94 -35.44 -14.17
C ARG A 251 11.40 -34.99 -14.21
N LYS A 252 11.96 -34.82 -15.41
CA LYS A 252 13.31 -34.25 -15.58
C LYS A 252 13.42 -32.91 -14.87
N ILE A 253 14.55 -32.68 -14.19
CA ILE A 253 14.81 -31.45 -13.41
C ILE A 253 14.60 -30.16 -14.21
N GLY A 254 14.99 -30.15 -15.48
CA GLY A 254 14.77 -29.00 -16.37
C GLY A 254 13.29 -28.67 -16.57
N LYS A 255 12.40 -29.67 -16.61
CA LYS A 255 10.95 -29.46 -16.68
C LYS A 255 10.41 -28.88 -15.38
N LYS A 256 10.83 -29.41 -14.22
CA LYS A 256 10.45 -28.88 -12.90
C LYS A 256 10.84 -27.40 -12.75
N ILE A 257 12.09 -27.07 -13.09
CA ILE A 257 12.61 -25.70 -13.05
C ILE A 257 11.80 -24.79 -13.99
N ARG A 258 11.54 -25.22 -15.22
CA ARG A 258 10.80 -24.42 -16.20
C ARG A 258 9.38 -24.12 -15.73
N GLU A 259 8.68 -25.10 -15.16
CA GLU A 259 7.34 -24.92 -14.61
C GLU A 259 7.35 -24.01 -13.38
N ALA A 260 8.36 -24.12 -12.51
CA ALA A 260 8.56 -23.21 -11.39
C ALA A 260 8.77 -21.75 -11.83
N GLN A 261 9.58 -21.52 -12.87
CA GLN A 261 9.76 -20.18 -13.45
C GLN A 261 8.44 -19.62 -14.02
N LEU A 262 7.68 -20.45 -14.75
CA LEU A 262 6.36 -20.06 -15.26
C LEU A 262 5.36 -19.76 -14.15
N ALA A 263 5.46 -20.49 -13.04
CA ALA A 263 4.67 -20.26 -11.83
C ALA A 263 5.16 -19.07 -10.98
N GLN A 264 6.24 -18.41 -11.40
CA GLN A 264 6.85 -17.23 -10.79
C GLN A 264 7.37 -17.44 -9.36
N TYR A 265 7.99 -18.60 -9.08
CA TYR A 265 8.75 -18.76 -7.84
C TYR A 265 9.96 -17.82 -7.83
N ASN A 266 10.30 -17.23 -6.69
CA ASN A 266 11.50 -16.39 -6.60
C ASN A 266 12.78 -17.22 -6.70
N TYR A 267 12.81 -18.37 -6.02
CA TYR A 267 13.96 -19.27 -6.01
C TYR A 267 13.59 -20.74 -6.27
N MET A 268 14.38 -21.40 -7.11
CA MET A 268 14.33 -22.85 -7.32
C MET A 268 15.55 -23.50 -6.66
N LEU A 269 15.30 -24.44 -5.76
CA LEU A 269 16.32 -25.11 -4.96
C LEU A 269 16.52 -26.53 -5.48
N VAL A 270 17.72 -26.84 -5.97
CA VAL A 270 18.06 -28.18 -6.48
C VAL A 270 19.02 -28.87 -5.52
N GLY A 271 18.58 -29.99 -4.96
CA GLY A 271 19.42 -30.88 -4.16
C GLY A 271 20.24 -31.79 -5.08
N GLU A 272 21.42 -31.33 -5.50
CA GLU A 272 22.37 -32.10 -6.34
C GLU A 272 23.57 -32.61 -5.52
N ALA A 273 24.13 -31.76 -4.66
CA ALA A 273 25.38 -32.01 -3.96
C ALA A 273 25.14 -32.53 -2.54
N GLU A 274 25.01 -33.85 -2.46
CA GLU A 274 25.35 -34.69 -1.31
C GLU A 274 24.62 -34.35 0.00
N VAL A 275 23.71 -35.25 0.38
CA VAL A 275 23.18 -35.43 1.74
C VAL A 275 24.26 -35.30 2.83
N ASN A 276 25.52 -35.59 2.50
CA ASN A 276 26.67 -35.54 3.40
C ASN A 276 27.19 -34.13 3.72
N ASN A 277 26.98 -33.14 2.84
CA ASN A 277 27.57 -31.79 2.97
C ASN A 277 26.55 -30.70 3.36
N GLY A 278 25.25 -31.01 3.41
CA GLY A 278 24.21 -30.06 3.81
C GLY A 278 24.13 -28.82 2.90
N THR A 279 24.36 -29.00 1.60
CA THR A 279 24.34 -27.91 0.61
C THR A 279 23.12 -27.96 -0.30
N VAL A 280 22.81 -26.84 -0.95
CA VAL A 280 21.71 -26.67 -1.90
C VAL A 280 22.14 -25.76 -3.03
N SER A 281 21.70 -26.08 -4.26
CA SER A 281 21.90 -25.23 -5.43
C SER A 281 20.71 -24.30 -5.60
N ARG A 282 20.90 -23.01 -5.31
CA ARG A 282 19.89 -21.96 -5.50
C ARG A 282 19.95 -21.43 -6.94
N ARG A 283 18.80 -21.38 -7.58
CA ARG A 283 18.59 -20.72 -8.88
C ARG A 283 17.59 -19.60 -8.72
N ASP A 284 17.91 -18.45 -9.30
CA ASP A 284 17.02 -17.29 -9.33
C ASP A 284 16.09 -17.40 -10.55
N ASP A 285 14.92 -16.77 -10.51
CA ASP A 285 13.98 -16.76 -11.64
C ASP A 285 14.53 -16.10 -12.92
N SER A 286 15.66 -15.38 -12.84
CA SER A 286 16.29 -14.81 -14.04
C SER A 286 17.12 -15.86 -14.79
N ASP A 287 16.79 -16.11 -16.06
CA ASP A 287 17.46 -17.08 -16.96
C ASP A 287 18.99 -16.85 -17.13
N LYS A 288 19.54 -15.73 -16.66
CA LYS A 288 20.97 -15.37 -16.77
C LYS A 288 21.79 -15.68 -15.51
N ALA A 289 21.17 -16.02 -14.38
CA ALA A 289 21.89 -16.27 -13.14
C ALA A 289 22.41 -17.72 -13.10
N LYS A 290 23.73 -17.87 -12.93
CA LYS A 290 24.32 -19.20 -12.69
C LYS A 290 23.83 -19.75 -11.35
N PRO A 291 23.55 -21.07 -11.25
CA PRO A 291 23.22 -21.69 -9.97
C PRO A 291 24.31 -21.43 -8.95
N ARG A 292 23.93 -21.11 -7.71
CA ARG A 292 24.86 -20.91 -6.59
C ARG A 292 24.70 -22.05 -5.59
N ILE A 293 25.79 -22.76 -5.31
CA ILE A 293 25.81 -23.78 -4.27
C ILE A 293 26.12 -23.09 -2.95
N MET A 294 25.30 -23.32 -1.93
CA MET A 294 25.45 -22.74 -0.60
C MET A 294 24.99 -23.72 0.47
N ARG A 295 25.44 -23.52 1.71
CA ARG A 295 24.93 -24.29 2.85
C ARG A 295 23.50 -23.87 3.18
N VAL A 296 22.72 -24.76 3.80
CA VAL A 296 21.34 -24.40 4.17
C VAL A 296 21.30 -23.20 5.14
N GLU A 297 22.23 -23.12 6.08
CA GLU A 297 22.36 -21.97 6.98
C GLU A 297 22.59 -20.65 6.23
N GLU A 298 23.42 -20.67 5.19
CA GLU A 298 23.70 -19.51 4.34
C GLU A 298 22.47 -19.15 3.49
N LEU A 299 21.70 -20.14 3.02
CA LEU A 299 20.45 -19.92 2.31
C LEU A 299 19.42 -19.20 3.20
N LEU A 300 19.26 -19.66 4.44
CA LEU A 300 18.32 -19.05 5.39
C LEU A 300 18.76 -17.63 5.77
N LYS A 301 20.06 -17.40 5.96
CA LYS A 301 20.61 -16.06 6.17
C LYS A 301 20.31 -15.16 4.96
N PHE A 302 20.50 -15.67 3.76
CA PHE A 302 20.19 -14.93 2.52
C PHE A 302 18.69 -14.58 2.42
N PHE A 303 17.78 -15.51 2.72
CA PHE A 303 16.33 -15.21 2.75
C PHE A 303 15.99 -14.14 3.78
N ASN A 304 16.64 -14.16 4.94
CA ASN A 304 16.46 -13.14 5.96
C ASN A 304 16.98 -11.77 5.50
N GLU A 305 18.12 -11.72 4.82
CA GLU A 305 18.67 -10.48 4.25
C GLU A 305 17.78 -9.90 3.15
N GLU A 306 17.26 -10.72 2.23
CA GLU A 306 16.34 -10.25 1.18
C GLU A 306 15.03 -9.74 1.78
N ALA A 307 14.46 -10.48 2.74
CA ALA A 307 13.23 -10.07 3.42
C ALA A 307 13.41 -8.77 4.21
N ALA A 308 14.52 -8.62 4.94
CA ALA A 308 14.82 -7.42 5.70
C ALA A 308 15.13 -6.21 4.81
N ALA A 309 15.64 -6.45 3.60
CA ALA A 309 15.93 -5.40 2.61
C ALA A 309 14.73 -5.03 1.72
N PHE A 310 13.57 -5.66 1.91
CA PHE A 310 12.38 -5.54 1.04
C PHE A 310 12.67 -5.86 -0.44
N ARG A 311 13.52 -6.85 -0.71
CA ARG A 311 13.89 -7.31 -2.06
C ARG A 311 13.14 -8.58 -2.47
#